data_AF-W7KK17-F1
#
_entry.id   AF-W7KK17-F1
#
_cell.length_a   1.000
_cell.length_b   1.000
_cell.length_c   1.000
_cell.angle_alpha   90.00
_cell.angle_beta   90.00
_cell.angle_gamma   90.00
#
_symmetry.space_group_name_H-M   'P 1'
#
loop_
_entity.id
_entity.type
_entity.pdbx_description
1 polymer ?
#
loop_
_entity_poly.entity_id
_entity_poly.type
_entity_poly.pdbx_seq_one_letter_code
_entity_poly.pdbx_strand_id
1 'polypeptide(L)'
;MKFAEKLKHMKVKSWENKYIDYKFLKKIIKRKCNPDISNLYERIDKNNQDVKEVCFLINSEYKHSNTKEKKKKSDIECIDIDYDYLFFYILEDYINMVKEHYAKECCFMTEKLNEIKYFLESDKINLKEIEMLKTKCLHIYNSFDILNNYLNINVLSVYKILKKKNKKEKLTTSLDLYQKYCNNLHQISKEEQLNVKILHINE
;
A
#
# COMPACT_ATOMS: atom_id res chain seq x y z
N MET A 1 1.54 -14.99 -16.52
CA MET A 1 0.95 -15.20 -15.18
C MET A 1 0.01 -14.05 -14.80
N LYS A 2 -1.10 -14.33 -14.12
CA LYS A 2 -2.04 -13.28 -13.65
C LYS A 2 -1.38 -12.50 -12.52
N PHE A 3 -1.50 -11.17 -12.52
CA PHE A 3 -0.86 -10.29 -11.51
C PHE A 3 -1.12 -10.71 -10.06
N ALA A 4 -2.34 -11.14 -9.74
CA ALA A 4 -2.72 -11.58 -8.40
C ALA A 4 -2.02 -12.88 -7.95
N GLU A 5 -1.55 -13.71 -8.88
CA GLU A 5 -0.73 -14.90 -8.58
C GLU A 5 0.72 -14.49 -8.35
N LYS A 6 1.25 -13.57 -9.18
CA LYS A 6 2.61 -13.02 -9.01
C LYS A 6 2.79 -12.37 -7.63
N LEU A 7 1.79 -11.63 -7.16
CA LEU A 7 1.81 -11.01 -5.83
C LEU A 7 2.01 -12.03 -4.70
N LYS A 8 1.37 -13.20 -4.76
CA LYS A 8 1.46 -14.20 -3.68
C LYS A 8 2.89 -14.70 -3.44
N HIS A 9 3.72 -14.75 -4.49
CA HIS A 9 5.09 -15.24 -4.39
C HIS A 9 6.08 -14.15 -4.00
N MET A 10 5.69 -12.89 -4.11
CA MET A 10 6.54 -11.72 -3.80
C MET A 10 6.32 -11.21 -2.38
N LYS A 11 5.21 -11.60 -1.73
CA LYS A 11 4.89 -11.18 -0.37
C LYS A 11 5.69 -11.96 0.66
N VAL A 12 6.18 -11.23 1.66
CA VAL A 12 6.66 -11.80 2.92
C VAL A 12 5.47 -12.42 3.66
N LYS A 13 5.56 -13.71 4.00
CA LYS A 13 4.46 -14.46 4.62
C LYS A 13 3.99 -13.86 5.95
N SER A 14 4.91 -13.40 6.80
CA SER A 14 4.60 -12.78 8.09
C SER A 14 3.90 -11.43 7.96
N TRP A 15 3.92 -10.81 6.77
CA TRP A 15 3.34 -9.50 6.50
C TRP A 15 2.11 -9.58 5.61
N GLU A 16 1.49 -10.75 5.41
CA GLU A 16 0.40 -10.94 4.43
C GLU A 16 -0.76 -9.94 4.63
N ASN A 17 -1.13 -9.68 5.88
CA ASN A 17 -2.17 -8.71 6.27
C ASN A 17 -1.70 -7.24 6.27
N LYS A 18 -0.45 -6.99 5.88
CA LYS A 18 0.15 -5.67 5.73
C LYS A 18 0.25 -5.23 4.27
N TYR A 19 -0.32 -5.97 3.32
CA TYR A 19 -0.36 -5.57 1.92
C TYR A 19 -1.78 -5.12 1.52
N ILE A 20 -1.85 -4.25 0.51
CA ILE A 20 -3.12 -3.86 -0.11
C ILE A 20 -3.85 -5.12 -0.62
N ASP A 21 -5.08 -5.36 -0.16
CA ASP A 21 -5.90 -6.46 -0.66
C ASP A 21 -6.51 -6.14 -2.02
N TYR A 22 -5.69 -6.37 -3.05
CA TYR A 22 -6.09 -6.23 -4.44
C TYR A 22 -7.31 -7.09 -4.82
N LYS A 23 -7.51 -8.24 -4.17
CA LYS A 23 -8.67 -9.10 -4.47
C LYS A 23 -9.94 -8.51 -3.88
N PHE A 24 -9.88 -7.98 -2.66
CA PHE A 24 -11.02 -7.34 -2.01
C PHE A 24 -11.46 -6.08 -2.76
N LEU A 25 -10.52 -5.18 -3.09
CA LEU A 25 -10.81 -3.99 -3.89
C LEU A 25 -11.45 -4.35 -5.25
N LYS A 26 -11.02 -5.46 -5.87
CA LYS A 26 -11.66 -5.97 -7.09
C LYS A 26 -13.09 -6.44 -6.90
N LYS A 27 -13.46 -6.93 -5.71
CA LYS A 27 -14.86 -7.29 -5.40
C LYS A 27 -15.71 -6.02 -5.35
N ILE A 28 -15.22 -4.97 -4.69
CA ILE A 28 -15.89 -3.65 -4.63
C ILE A 28 -16.12 -3.10 -6.04
N ILE A 29 -15.07 -3.06 -6.89
CA ILE A 29 -15.20 -2.61 -8.29
C ILE A 29 -16.27 -3.40 -9.05
N LYS A 30 -16.41 -4.70 -8.78
CA LYS A 30 -17.40 -5.54 -9.47
C LYS A 30 -18.84 -5.23 -9.08
N ARG A 31 -19.10 -4.54 -7.96
CA ARG A 31 -20.44 -4.23 -7.43
C ARG A 31 -21.33 -5.45 -7.19
N LYS A 32 -20.72 -6.59 -6.87
CA LYS A 32 -21.49 -7.80 -6.54
C LYS A 32 -22.00 -7.71 -5.11
N CYS A 33 -23.29 -7.96 -4.90
CA CYS A 33 -23.88 -8.03 -3.57
C CYS A 33 -23.08 -9.02 -2.71
N ASN A 34 -22.53 -8.52 -1.61
CA ASN A 34 -21.74 -9.29 -0.66
C ASN A 34 -22.06 -8.76 0.74
N PRO A 35 -22.57 -9.61 1.66
CA PRO A 35 -22.82 -9.23 3.05
C PRO A 35 -21.62 -8.57 3.73
N ASP A 36 -20.39 -9.01 3.41
CA ASP A 36 -19.17 -8.42 3.96
C ASP A 36 -19.00 -6.95 3.54
N ILE A 37 -19.38 -6.62 2.31
CA ILE A 37 -19.27 -5.26 1.75
C ILE A 37 -20.34 -4.37 2.37
N SER A 38 -21.57 -4.88 2.54
CA SER A 38 -22.65 -4.17 3.21
C SER A 38 -22.29 -3.86 4.67
N ASN A 39 -21.89 -4.87 5.43
CA ASN A 39 -21.49 -4.71 6.84
C ASN A 39 -20.29 -3.76 7.00
N LEU A 40 -19.34 -3.79 6.07
CA LEU A 40 -18.21 -2.86 6.06
C LEU A 40 -18.70 -1.43 5.82
N TYR A 41 -19.53 -1.22 4.79
CA TYR A 41 -20.05 0.09 4.44
C TYR A 41 -20.89 0.75 5.54
N GLU A 42 -21.59 -0.04 6.36
CA GLU A 42 -22.29 0.48 7.53
C GLU A 42 -21.32 1.11 8.55
N ARG A 43 -20.12 0.53 8.70
CA ARG A 43 -19.13 0.90 9.73
C ARG A 43 -18.15 1.97 9.31
N ILE A 44 -17.95 2.20 8.02
CA ILE A 44 -17.01 3.24 7.56
C ILE A 44 -17.50 4.63 7.94
N ASP A 45 -16.55 5.54 8.19
CA ASP A 45 -16.86 6.96 8.30
C ASP A 45 -17.27 7.50 6.91
N LYS A 46 -18.51 7.99 6.83
CA LYS A 46 -19.11 8.55 5.60
C LYS A 46 -18.82 10.06 5.44
N ASN A 47 -18.07 10.63 6.37
CA ASN A 47 -17.75 12.06 6.43
C ASN A 47 -16.28 12.39 6.19
N ASN A 48 -15.46 11.42 5.78
CA ASN A 48 -14.08 11.67 5.41
C ASN A 48 -14.02 12.63 4.21
N GLN A 49 -13.50 13.84 4.45
CA GLN A 49 -13.48 14.92 3.49
C GLN A 49 -12.52 14.64 2.32
N ASP A 50 -11.36 14.04 2.59
CA ASP A 50 -10.37 13.68 1.57
C ASP A 50 -10.94 12.67 0.56
N VAL A 51 -11.72 11.70 1.07
CA VAL A 51 -12.42 10.72 0.25
C VAL A 51 -13.54 11.38 -0.55
N LYS A 52 -14.32 12.27 0.08
CA LYS A 52 -15.39 13.02 -0.61
C LYS A 52 -14.87 13.86 -1.77
N GLU A 53 -13.73 14.53 -1.59
CA GLU A 53 -13.10 15.33 -2.64
C GLU A 53 -12.66 14.46 -3.82
N VAL A 54 -12.07 13.29 -3.55
CA VAL A 54 -11.71 12.31 -4.58
C VAL A 54 -12.95 11.83 -5.34
N CYS A 55 -14.03 11.50 -4.63
CA CYS A 55 -15.28 11.09 -5.25
C CYS A 55 -15.91 12.21 -6.08
N PHE A 56 -15.81 13.47 -5.62
CA PHE A 56 -16.32 14.62 -6.36
C PHE A 56 -15.61 14.78 -7.72
N LEU A 57 -14.28 14.71 -7.74
CA LEU A 57 -13.47 14.80 -8.97
C LEU A 57 -13.88 13.75 -10.01
N ILE A 58 -14.14 12.52 -9.56
CA ILE A 58 -14.54 11.42 -10.45
C ILE A 58 -15.98 11.60 -10.94
N ASN A 59 -16.88 12.01 -10.06
CA ASN A 59 -18.29 12.22 -10.41
C ASN A 59 -18.48 13.40 -11.38
N SER A 60 -17.63 14.43 -11.32
CA SER A 60 -17.62 15.50 -12.33
C SER A 60 -17.27 14.98 -13.73
N GLU A 61 -16.31 14.06 -13.86
CA GLU A 61 -15.99 13.44 -15.16
C GLU A 61 -17.11 12.52 -15.66
N TYR A 62 -17.77 11.80 -14.75
CA TYR A 62 -18.88 10.90 -15.10
C TYR A 62 -20.08 11.65 -15.70
N LYS A 63 -20.37 12.85 -15.17
CA LYS A 63 -21.42 13.73 -15.70
C LYS A 63 -21.10 14.27 -17.09
N HIS A 64 -19.82 14.51 -17.41
CA HIS A 64 -19.41 14.96 -18.74
C HIS A 64 -19.39 13.84 -19.80
N SER A 65 -19.18 12.59 -19.39
CA SER A 65 -19.04 11.45 -20.30
C SER A 65 -20.35 10.71 -20.60
N ASN A 66 -21.37 10.78 -19.74
CA ASN A 66 -22.66 10.09 -19.93
C ASN A 66 -23.81 11.02 -20.31
N THR A 67 -23.84 11.45 -21.58
CA THR A 67 -25.09 11.94 -22.19
C THR A 67 -25.89 10.82 -22.86
N LYS A 68 -25.34 9.61 -23.05
CA LYS A 68 -26.05 8.50 -23.72
C LYS A 68 -25.49 7.14 -23.30
N GLU A 69 -26.07 6.47 -22.31
CA GLU A 69 -26.06 4.98 -22.26
C GLU A 69 -27.10 4.44 -21.25
N LYS A 70 -28.05 3.65 -21.76
CA LYS A 70 -29.05 2.91 -20.97
C LYS A 70 -28.34 1.78 -20.20
N LYS A 71 -28.47 1.76 -18.86
CA LYS A 71 -27.95 0.69 -17.98
C LYS A 71 -28.55 -0.68 -18.36
N LYS A 72 -27.74 -1.62 -18.84
CA LYS A 72 -28.08 -3.05 -18.85
C LYS A 72 -28.03 -3.58 -17.42
N LYS A 73 -29.18 -3.95 -16.87
CA LYS A 73 -29.32 -4.68 -15.60
C LYS A 73 -28.86 -6.13 -15.79
N SER A 74 -27.75 -6.51 -15.16
CA SER A 74 -27.49 -7.91 -14.79
C SER A 74 -26.44 -7.98 -13.68
N ASP A 75 -26.95 -8.11 -12.46
CA ASP A 75 -26.35 -8.49 -11.17
C ASP A 75 -27.06 -7.61 -10.13
N ILE A 76 -27.63 -8.22 -9.08
CA ILE A 76 -28.38 -7.51 -8.03
C ILE A 76 -27.39 -6.59 -7.31
N GLU A 77 -27.28 -5.33 -7.74
CA GLU A 77 -26.51 -4.30 -7.03
C GLU A 77 -27.30 -3.94 -5.77
N CYS A 78 -26.63 -3.91 -4.62
CA CYS A 78 -27.21 -3.34 -3.40
C CYS A 78 -27.36 -1.82 -3.64
N ILE A 79 -28.60 -1.34 -3.78
CA ILE A 79 -28.93 0.01 -4.24
C ILE A 79 -28.43 1.08 -3.27
N ASP A 80 -28.21 0.71 -2.01
CA ASP A 80 -27.92 1.64 -0.91
C ASP A 80 -26.41 1.86 -0.64
N ILE A 81 -25.52 1.20 -1.39
CA ILE A 81 -24.07 1.31 -1.20
C ILE A 81 -23.47 2.31 -2.21
N ASP A 82 -22.84 3.36 -1.70
CA ASP A 82 -21.92 4.17 -2.49
C ASP A 82 -20.60 3.41 -2.69
N TYR A 83 -20.53 2.64 -3.78
CA TYR A 83 -19.36 1.83 -4.13
C TYR A 83 -18.13 2.67 -4.48
N ASP A 84 -18.30 3.92 -4.90
CA ASP A 84 -17.18 4.79 -5.24
C ASP A 84 -16.54 5.32 -3.97
N TYR A 85 -17.36 5.85 -3.05
CA TYR A 85 -16.91 6.24 -1.72
C TYR A 85 -16.25 5.07 -0.98
N LEU A 86 -16.92 3.92 -0.93
CA LEU A 86 -16.38 2.72 -0.27
C LEU A 86 -15.04 2.30 -0.87
N PHE A 87 -14.88 2.35 -2.20
CA PHE A 87 -13.64 1.97 -2.84
C PHE A 87 -12.47 2.87 -2.41
N PHE A 88 -12.65 4.19 -2.44
CA PHE A 88 -11.58 5.13 -2.12
C PHE A 88 -11.28 5.15 -0.62
N TYR A 89 -12.30 5.06 0.22
CA TYR A 89 -12.13 4.91 1.66
C TYR A 89 -11.25 3.70 2.00
N ILE A 90 -11.57 2.53 1.46
CA ILE A 90 -10.82 1.29 1.74
C ILE A 90 -9.42 1.32 1.11
N LEU A 91 -9.26 1.95 -0.06
CA LEU A 91 -7.94 2.14 -0.66
C LEU A 91 -7.05 3.01 0.24
N GLU A 92 -7.60 4.08 0.80
CA GLU A 92 -6.90 5.00 1.69
C GLU A 92 -6.51 4.33 3.02
N ASP A 93 -7.42 3.58 3.63
CA ASP A 93 -7.12 2.75 4.80
C ASP A 93 -5.97 1.78 4.54
N TYR A 94 -5.96 1.11 3.38
CA TYR A 94 -4.85 0.23 3.02
C TYR A 94 -3.54 0.99 2.81
N ILE A 95 -3.56 2.18 2.23
CA ILE A 95 -2.37 3.01 2.06
C ILE A 95 -1.82 3.45 3.42
N ASN A 96 -2.67 3.86 4.34
CA ASN A 96 -2.27 4.24 5.71
C ASN A 96 -1.68 3.05 6.47
N MET A 97 -2.30 1.88 6.36
CA MET A 97 -1.76 0.64 6.91
C MET A 97 -0.36 0.30 6.36
N VAL A 98 -0.14 0.51 5.05
CA VAL A 98 1.19 0.31 4.43
C VAL A 98 2.21 1.31 4.97
N LYS A 99 1.83 2.59 5.10
CA LYS A 99 2.67 3.65 5.67
C LYS A 99 3.09 3.32 7.10
N GLU A 100 2.14 2.93 7.94
CA GLU A 100 2.41 2.58 9.33
C GLU A 100 3.34 1.39 9.47
N HIS A 101 3.11 0.32 8.68
CA HIS A 101 3.98 -0.85 8.73
C HIS A 101 5.39 -0.52 8.25
N TYR A 102 5.52 0.19 7.12
CA TYR A 102 6.82 0.61 6.60
C TYR A 102 7.60 1.46 7.63
N ALA A 103 6.92 2.41 8.29
CA ALA A 103 7.53 3.23 9.33
C ALA A 103 8.02 2.38 10.52
N LYS A 104 7.24 1.39 10.96
CA LYS A 104 7.62 0.47 12.05
C LYS A 104 8.86 -0.34 11.69
N GLU A 105 8.93 -0.89 10.48
CA GLU A 105 10.10 -1.66 10.02
C GLU A 105 11.35 -0.77 9.89
N CYS A 106 11.20 0.47 9.42
CA CYS A 106 12.29 1.46 9.40
C CYS A 106 12.81 1.80 10.80
N CYS A 107 11.92 1.95 11.79
CA CYS A 107 12.31 2.18 13.18
C CYS A 107 13.09 0.97 13.73
N PHE A 108 12.58 -0.24 13.52
CA PHE A 108 13.25 -1.47 13.93
C PHE A 108 14.66 -1.59 13.31
N MET A 109 14.80 -1.34 12.00
CA MET A 109 16.11 -1.33 11.36
C MET A 109 17.04 -0.27 11.95
N THR A 110 16.52 0.93 12.25
CA THR A 110 17.31 2.00 12.89
C THR A 110 17.80 1.58 14.28
N GLU A 111 16.97 0.92 15.08
CA GLU A 111 17.37 0.38 16.39
C GLU A 111 18.49 -0.66 16.24
N LYS A 112 18.38 -1.56 15.25
CA LYS A 112 19.43 -2.55 14.96
C LYS A 112 20.74 -1.94 14.47
N LEU A 113 20.67 -0.85 13.70
CA LEU A 113 21.85 -0.09 13.30
C LEU A 113 22.54 0.55 14.52
N ASN A 114 21.77 1.12 15.45
CA ASN A 114 22.31 1.71 16.68
C ASN A 114 22.95 0.64 17.58
N GLU A 115 22.35 -0.56 17.69
CA GLU A 115 22.95 -1.70 18.41
C GLU A 115 24.31 -2.10 17.80
N ILE A 116 24.44 -2.05 16.47
CA ILE A 116 25.70 -2.33 15.78
C ILE A 116 26.72 -1.23 16.06
N LYS A 117 26.32 0.04 15.99
CA LYS A 117 27.21 1.17 16.30
C LYS A 117 27.78 1.06 17.71
N TYR A 118 26.91 0.85 18.70
CA TYR A 118 27.34 0.67 20.09
C TYR A 118 28.28 -0.54 20.28
N PHE A 119 28.04 -1.63 19.55
CA PHE A 119 28.91 -2.80 19.59
C PHE A 119 30.33 -2.48 19.07
N LEU A 120 30.43 -1.71 17.99
CA LEU A 120 31.69 -1.31 17.37
C LEU A 120 32.51 -0.35 18.25
N GLU A 121 31.86 0.42 19.11
CA GLU A 121 32.51 1.31 20.08
C GLU A 121 33.06 0.58 21.31
N SER A 122 32.82 -0.74 21.46
CA SER A 122 33.27 -1.50 22.64
C SER A 122 34.67 -2.12 22.48
N ASP A 123 35.54 -1.94 23.48
CA ASP A 123 36.95 -2.38 23.44
C ASP A 123 37.18 -3.89 23.64
N LYS A 124 36.13 -4.69 23.83
CA LYS A 124 36.24 -6.13 24.12
C LYS A 124 35.52 -6.93 23.05
N ILE A 125 36.21 -7.17 21.94
CA ILE A 125 35.68 -7.92 20.81
C ILE A 125 36.41 -9.25 20.68
N ASN A 126 35.69 -10.37 20.81
CA ASN A 126 36.18 -11.70 20.47
C ASN A 126 35.64 -12.19 19.11
N LEU A 127 36.24 -13.26 18.58
CA LEU A 127 35.89 -13.84 17.28
C LEU A 127 34.40 -14.20 17.13
N LYS A 128 33.76 -14.70 18.19
CA LYS A 128 32.34 -15.07 18.19
C LYS A 128 31.44 -13.84 18.07
N GLU A 129 31.83 -12.74 18.70
CA GLU A 129 31.09 -11.47 18.64
C GLU A 129 31.20 -10.82 17.25
N ILE A 130 32.37 -10.93 16.60
CA ILE A 130 32.56 -10.52 15.19
C ILE A 130 31.63 -11.31 14.25
N GLU A 131 31.50 -12.61 14.46
CA GLU A 131 30.61 -13.44 13.64
C GLU A 131 29.14 -13.08 13.85
N MET A 132 28.74 -12.82 15.10
CA MET A 132 27.41 -12.32 15.43
C MET A 132 27.12 -10.95 14.79
N LEU A 133 28.12 -10.06 14.75
CA LEU A 133 28.03 -8.77 14.05
C LEU A 133 27.80 -8.96 12.54
N LYS A 134 28.55 -9.85 11.89
CA LYS A 134 28.35 -10.16 10.45
C LYS A 134 26.93 -10.62 10.17
N THR A 135 26.37 -11.50 11.01
CA THR A 135 24.99 -11.95 10.89
C THR A 135 23.99 -10.80 11.05
N LYS A 136 24.21 -9.88 12.01
CA LYS A 136 23.36 -8.69 12.20
C LYS A 136 23.40 -7.76 10.99
N CYS A 137 24.59 -7.46 10.47
CA CYS A 137 24.74 -6.63 9.27
C CYS A 137 24.03 -7.25 8.05
N LEU A 138 24.22 -8.54 7.81
CA LEU A 138 23.56 -9.26 6.72
C LEU A 138 22.04 -9.24 6.88
N HIS A 139 21.53 -9.39 8.11
CA HIS A 139 20.10 -9.31 8.38
C HIS A 139 19.54 -7.92 8.06
N ILE A 140 20.23 -6.84 8.43
CA ILE A 140 19.79 -5.47 8.11
C ILE A 140 19.77 -5.26 6.59
N TYR A 141 20.84 -5.66 5.90
CA TYR A 141 20.90 -5.58 4.43
C TYR A 141 19.71 -6.30 3.77
N ASN A 142 19.45 -7.55 4.17
CA ASN A 142 18.31 -8.32 3.65
C ASN A 142 16.96 -7.67 4.01
N SER A 143 16.84 -7.10 5.20
CA SER A 143 15.61 -6.41 5.65
C SER A 143 15.32 -5.19 4.79
N PHE A 144 16.35 -4.48 4.35
CA PHE A 144 16.24 -3.34 3.46
C PHE A 144 15.67 -3.72 2.09
N ASP A 145 16.23 -4.75 1.45
CA ASP A 145 15.73 -5.29 0.18
C ASP A 145 14.27 -5.76 0.29
N ILE A 146 13.94 -6.42 1.40
CA ILE A 146 12.58 -6.86 1.70
C ILE A 146 11.64 -5.64 1.83
N LEU A 147 12.06 -4.58 2.52
CA LEU A 147 11.24 -3.40 2.75
C LEU A 147 11.03 -2.58 1.45
N ASN A 148 12.05 -2.48 0.61
CA ASN A 148 11.94 -1.87 -0.71
C ASN A 148 10.99 -2.66 -1.62
N ASN A 149 11.10 -3.99 -1.63
CA ASN A 149 10.18 -4.86 -2.35
C ASN A 149 8.74 -4.71 -1.83
N TYR A 150 8.56 -4.64 -0.51
CA TYR A 150 7.26 -4.40 0.11
C TYR A 150 6.60 -3.11 -0.41
N LEU A 151 7.35 -2.01 -0.45
CA LEU A 151 6.83 -0.74 -0.96
C LEU A 151 6.48 -0.82 -2.45
N ASN A 152 7.38 -1.38 -3.27
CA ASN A 152 7.19 -1.57 -4.71
C ASN A 152 5.94 -2.40 -5.04
N ILE A 153 5.71 -3.48 -4.28
CA ILE A 153 4.52 -4.33 -4.43
C ILE A 153 3.24 -3.54 -4.16
N ASN A 154 3.22 -2.71 -3.11
CA ASN A 154 2.05 -1.93 -2.75
C ASN A 154 1.80 -0.79 -3.74
N VAL A 155 2.82 -0.06 -4.18
CA VAL A 155 2.73 0.95 -5.26
C VAL A 155 2.15 0.33 -6.53
N LEU A 156 2.66 -0.84 -6.95
CA LEU A 156 2.16 -1.54 -8.13
C LEU A 156 0.72 -2.02 -7.96
N SER A 157 0.32 -2.36 -6.73
CA SER A 157 -1.06 -2.75 -6.42
C SER A 157 -2.01 -1.57 -6.54
N VAL A 158 -1.64 -0.38 -6.05
CA VAL A 158 -2.38 0.89 -6.26
C VAL A 158 -2.54 1.19 -7.75
N TYR A 159 -1.43 1.18 -8.50
CA TYR A 159 -1.46 1.40 -9.96
C TYR A 159 -2.48 0.49 -10.65
N LYS A 160 -2.38 -0.81 -10.39
CA LYS A 160 -3.19 -1.80 -11.11
C LYS A 160 -4.65 -1.80 -10.68
N ILE A 161 -4.97 -1.38 -9.46
CA ILE A 161 -6.37 -1.34 -9.01
C ILE A 161 -7.08 -0.10 -9.55
N LEU A 162 -6.42 1.06 -9.52
CA LEU A 162 -6.92 2.29 -10.14
C LEU A 162 -7.10 2.10 -11.65
N LYS A 163 -6.07 1.60 -12.36
CA LYS A 163 -6.18 1.27 -13.79
C LYS A 163 -7.34 0.33 -14.11
N LYS A 164 -7.64 -0.61 -13.21
CA LYS A 164 -8.77 -1.53 -13.38
C LYS A 164 -10.12 -0.85 -13.16
N LYS A 165 -10.25 0.04 -12.17
CA LYS A 165 -11.45 0.84 -11.93
C LYS A 165 -11.74 1.74 -13.13
N ASN A 166 -10.73 2.47 -13.60
CA ASN A 166 -10.85 3.37 -14.75
C ASN A 166 -11.24 2.64 -16.04
N LYS A 167 -10.67 1.45 -16.29
CA LYS A 167 -11.09 0.63 -17.44
C LYS A 167 -12.55 0.17 -17.33
N LYS A 168 -13.05 -0.11 -16.13
CA LYS A 168 -14.46 -0.53 -15.93
C LYS A 168 -15.42 0.65 -16.10
N GLU A 169 -15.05 1.82 -15.58
CA GLU A 169 -15.91 3.00 -15.48
C GLU A 169 -15.67 4.04 -16.59
N LYS A 170 -14.75 3.76 -17.53
CA LYS A 170 -14.33 4.64 -18.65
C LYS A 170 -13.85 6.03 -18.18
N LEU A 171 -13.16 6.10 -17.04
CA LEU A 171 -12.66 7.35 -16.44
C LEU A 171 -11.30 7.78 -17.01
N THR A 172 -11.04 9.09 -17.02
CA THR A 172 -9.76 9.71 -17.47
C THR A 172 -8.88 10.19 -16.33
N THR A 173 -9.44 10.49 -15.15
CA THR A 173 -8.76 10.87 -13.88
C THR A 173 -7.78 9.84 -13.31
N SER A 174 -7.53 8.73 -14.02
CA SER A 174 -6.62 7.67 -13.59
C SER A 174 -5.24 8.15 -13.22
N LEU A 175 -4.72 9.11 -13.98
CA LEU A 175 -3.35 9.54 -13.87
C LEU A 175 -3.17 10.44 -12.65
N ASP A 176 -4.10 11.37 -12.43
CA ASP A 176 -4.08 12.30 -11.29
C ASP A 176 -4.27 11.57 -9.96
N LEU A 177 -5.21 10.64 -9.89
CA LEU A 177 -5.43 9.82 -8.69
C LEU A 177 -4.25 8.87 -8.44
N TYR A 178 -3.67 8.31 -9.51
CA TYR A 178 -2.45 7.53 -9.40
C TYR A 178 -1.32 8.39 -8.84
N GLN A 179 -1.14 9.61 -9.35
CA GLN A 179 -0.10 10.52 -8.87
C GLN A 179 -0.33 10.90 -7.40
N LYS A 180 -1.56 11.22 -6.97
CA LYS A 180 -1.90 11.45 -5.55
C LYS A 180 -1.51 10.26 -4.66
N TYR A 181 -2.01 9.06 -4.97
CA TYR A 181 -1.82 7.89 -4.11
C TYR A 181 -0.41 7.28 -4.18
N CYS A 182 0.26 7.35 -5.33
CA CYS A 182 1.63 6.87 -5.46
C CYS A 182 2.65 7.85 -4.92
N ASN A 183 2.46 9.17 -5.05
CA ASN A 183 3.32 10.13 -4.34
C ASN A 183 3.24 9.90 -2.84
N ASN A 184 2.05 9.65 -2.29
CA ASN A 184 1.87 9.29 -0.89
C ASN A 184 2.66 8.06 -0.43
N LEU A 185 2.89 7.07 -1.30
CA LEU A 185 3.68 5.88 -0.99
C LEU A 185 5.18 6.05 -1.32
N HIS A 186 5.53 6.80 -2.37
CA HIS A 186 6.94 7.06 -2.68
C HIS A 186 7.58 8.02 -1.69
N GLN A 187 6.84 9.02 -1.20
CA GLN A 187 7.32 10.00 -0.22
C GLN A 187 7.71 9.38 1.13
N ILE A 188 7.17 8.21 1.48
CA ILE A 188 7.56 7.53 2.72
C ILE A 188 8.86 6.73 2.58
N SER A 189 9.40 6.57 1.37
CA SER A 189 10.66 5.86 1.17
C SER A 189 11.76 6.55 1.98
N LYS A 190 12.41 5.79 2.86
CA LYS A 190 13.56 6.24 3.63
C LYS A 190 14.87 5.62 3.13
N GLU A 191 14.86 5.11 1.91
CA GLU A 191 15.99 4.39 1.30
C GLU A 191 17.29 5.18 1.42
N GLU A 192 17.28 6.43 0.98
CA GLU A 192 18.44 7.31 1.00
C GLU A 192 18.89 7.65 2.42
N GLN A 193 17.96 7.93 3.33
CA GLN A 193 18.25 8.24 4.74
C GLN A 193 18.88 7.04 5.47
N LEU A 194 18.38 5.83 5.22
CA LEU A 194 18.91 4.60 5.79
C LEU A 194 20.28 4.26 5.19
N ASN A 195 20.46 4.46 3.88
CA ASN A 195 21.75 4.27 3.21
C ASN A 195 22.82 5.20 3.79
N VAL A 196 22.49 6.48 4.02
CA VAL A 196 23.41 7.43 4.68
C VAL A 196 23.79 6.93 6.07
N LYS A 197 22.81 6.50 6.88
CA LYS A 197 23.08 5.94 8.22
C LYS A 197 23.99 4.73 8.17
N ILE A 198 23.80 3.84 7.20
CA ILE A 198 24.66 2.65 7.01
C ILE A 198 26.10 3.07 6.68
N LEU A 199 26.27 4.04 5.77
CA LEU A 199 27.60 4.50 5.36
C LEU A 199 28.36 5.20 6.50
N HIS A 200 27.65 5.85 7.42
CA HIS A 200 28.22 6.61 8.55
C HIS A 200 28.18 5.82 9.87
N ILE A 201 28.06 4.49 9.84
CA ILE A 201 28.10 3.65 11.05
C ILE A 201 29.43 3.81 11.80
N ASN A 202 30.53 4.07 11.08
CA ASN A 202 31.90 4.13 11.61
C ASN A 202 32.46 5.57 11.75
N GLU A 203 31.67 6.58 11.41
CA GLU A 203 31.98 8.00 11.70
C GLU A 203 31.34 8.43 13.02
#